data_AF-A0A9N9ZFL6-F1
#
_entry.id   AF-A0A9N9ZFL6-F1
#
_cell.length_a   1.000
_cell.length_b   1.000
_cell.length_c   1.000
_cell.angle_alpha   90.00
_cell.angle_beta   90.00
_cell.angle_gamma   90.00
#
_symmetry.space_group_name_H-M   'P 1'
#
loop_
_entity.id
_entity.type
_entity.pdbx_description
1 polymer ?
#
loop_
_entity_poly.entity_id
_entity_poly.type
_entity_poly.pdbx_seq_one_letter_code
_entity_poly.pdbx_strand_id
1 'polypeptide(L)'
;MAQPTAVTSASASTDEKPQLVKTLQHLTIIEHYDCGATKPKATTLFHTTADEELYFGETPKSNFDTSISDFNQALERVPDEDVWPEIPPEM
;
A
#
# COMPACT_ATOMS: atom_id res chain seq x y z
N MET A 1 -17.52 11.49 -50.24
CA MET A 1 -16.11 11.13 -50.01
C MET A 1 -15.82 11.29 -48.51
N ALA A 2 -15.21 10.26 -47.91
CA ALA A 2 -14.48 10.18 -46.63
C ALA A 2 -15.14 10.58 -45.26
N GLN A 3 -15.30 9.58 -44.38
CA GLN A 3 -15.00 9.64 -42.92
C GLN A 3 -13.46 9.42 -42.71
N PRO A 4 -12.82 9.42 -41.50
CA PRO A 4 -13.31 9.41 -40.10
C PRO A 4 -12.50 10.24 -39.06
N THR A 5 -12.98 10.35 -37.81
CA THR A 5 -12.22 10.41 -36.51
C THR A 5 -13.26 10.59 -35.39
N ALA A 6 -13.61 9.63 -34.53
CA ALA A 6 -12.87 8.85 -33.53
C ALA A 6 -12.27 9.68 -32.38
N VAL A 7 -12.42 9.12 -31.16
CA VAL A 7 -11.86 9.46 -29.84
C VAL A 7 -12.65 10.52 -29.03
N THR A 8 -12.98 10.35 -27.75
CA THR A 8 -12.59 9.37 -26.74
C THR A 8 -13.69 9.29 -25.68
N SER A 9 -14.06 8.08 -25.27
CA SER A 9 -14.84 7.84 -24.06
C SER A 9 -14.11 8.44 -22.86
N ALA A 10 -14.75 9.38 -22.16
CA ALA A 10 -14.29 9.78 -20.84
C ALA A 10 -14.43 8.57 -19.91
N SER A 11 -13.29 7.94 -19.62
CA SER A 11 -13.17 6.87 -18.63
C SER A 11 -13.71 7.36 -17.30
N ALA A 12 -14.61 6.56 -16.73
CA ALA A 12 -15.08 6.71 -15.37
C ALA A 12 -13.88 6.73 -14.42
N SER A 13 -13.72 7.84 -13.69
CA SER A 13 -12.82 7.93 -12.55
C SER A 13 -13.46 7.18 -11.38
N THR A 14 -13.32 5.85 -11.36
CA THR A 14 -13.43 5.13 -10.10
C THR A 14 -12.05 5.23 -9.45
N ASP A 15 -11.97 5.96 -8.35
CA ASP A 15 -10.85 6.03 -7.42
C ASP A 15 -10.65 4.64 -6.77
N GLU A 16 -10.34 3.64 -7.57
CA GLU A 16 -9.93 2.32 -7.08
C GLU A 16 -8.42 2.34 -6.98
N LYS A 17 -7.93 2.53 -5.75
CA LYS A 17 -6.53 2.34 -5.40
C LYS A 17 -6.05 1.04 -6.07
N PRO A 18 -5.00 1.10 -6.92
CA PRO A 18 -4.59 -0.06 -7.69
C PRO A 18 -4.34 -1.24 -6.74
N GLN A 19 -4.74 -2.45 -7.14
CA GLN A 19 -4.41 -3.64 -6.36
C GLN A 19 -2.90 -3.92 -6.46
N LEU A 20 -2.16 -3.30 -5.55
CA LEU A 20 -0.72 -3.42 -5.36
C LEU A 20 -0.34 -4.84 -4.93
N VAL A 21 -0.89 -5.29 -3.81
CA VAL A 21 -0.60 -6.59 -3.23
C VAL A 21 -1.50 -7.61 -3.90
N LYS A 22 -0.92 -8.40 -4.81
CA LYS A 22 -1.58 -9.56 -5.44
C LYS A 22 -1.31 -10.86 -4.67
N THR A 23 -0.17 -10.91 -3.99
CA THR A 23 0.27 -12.03 -3.16
C THR A 23 0.96 -11.50 -1.92
N LEU A 24 0.90 -12.25 -0.82
CA LEU A 24 1.58 -11.87 0.43
C LEU A 24 3.11 -12.08 0.38
N GLN A 25 3.64 -12.67 -0.70
CA GLN A 25 5.07 -12.99 -0.82
C GLN A 25 5.96 -11.74 -0.83
N HIS A 26 5.42 -10.61 -1.27
CA HIS A 26 6.14 -9.32 -1.34
C HIS A 26 5.63 -8.32 -0.29
N LEU A 27 4.83 -8.79 0.67
CA LEU A 27 4.30 -7.99 1.77
C LEU A 27 5.03 -8.35 3.05
N THR A 28 5.72 -7.39 3.64
CA THR A 28 6.29 -7.53 4.98
C THR A 28 5.23 -7.11 6.00
N ILE A 29 4.96 -8.00 6.95
CA ILE A 29 3.97 -7.80 8.01
C ILE A 29 4.68 -7.92 9.35
N ILE A 30 4.61 -6.86 10.17
CA ILE A 30 5.23 -6.80 11.48
C ILE A 30 4.13 -6.60 12.52
N GLU A 31 3.87 -7.62 13.32
CA GLU A 31 2.90 -7.56 14.40
C GLU A 31 3.57 -7.14 15.72
N HIS A 32 3.02 -6.10 16.35
CA HIS A 32 3.46 -5.60 17.64
C HIS A 32 2.57 -6.17 18.74
N TYR A 33 3.15 -6.96 19.65
CA TYR A 33 2.45 -7.56 20.78
C TYR A 33 2.86 -6.89 22.10
N ASP A 34 1.90 -6.63 22.97
CA ASP A 34 2.18 -6.34 24.37
C ASP A 34 2.57 -7.63 25.12
N CYS A 35 3.32 -7.48 26.21
CA CYS A 35 3.75 -8.62 27.03
C CYS A 35 2.53 -9.41 27.54
N GLY A 36 2.43 -10.68 27.13
CA GLY A 36 1.34 -11.58 27.51
C GLY A 36 0.05 -11.45 26.68
N ALA A 37 0.03 -10.61 25.64
CA ALA A 37 -1.13 -10.50 24.75
C ALA A 37 -1.19 -11.67 23.75
N THR A 38 -2.41 -12.12 23.45
CA THR A 38 -2.70 -13.14 22.42
C THR A 38 -3.11 -12.55 21.08
N LYS A 39 -3.26 -11.21 21.02
CA LYS A 39 -3.58 -10.46 19.80
C LYS A 39 -2.59 -9.31 19.66
N PRO A 40 -2.23 -8.92 18.43
CA PRO A 40 -1.37 -7.77 18.21
C PRO A 40 -2.10 -6.50 18.62
N LYS A 41 -1.33 -5.56 19.18
CA LYS A 41 -1.75 -4.18 19.44
C LYS A 41 -1.82 -3.38 18.14
N ALA A 42 -0.86 -3.60 17.26
CA ALA A 42 -0.77 -2.98 15.95
C ALA A 42 -0.02 -3.90 14.99
N THR A 43 -0.33 -3.78 13.71
CA THR A 43 0.32 -4.52 12.63
C THR A 43 0.78 -3.51 11.59
N THR A 44 2.08 -3.47 11.38
CA THR A 44 2.74 -2.59 10.42
C THR A 44 2.97 -3.37 9.12
N LEU A 45 2.75 -2.71 7.99
CA LEU A 45 2.77 -3.29 6.65
C LEU A 45 3.78 -2.52 5.79
N PHE A 46 4.65 -3.25 5.11
CA PHE A 46 5.55 -2.70 4.11
C PHE A 46 5.48 -3.50 2.81
N HIS A 47 5.33 -2.80 1.69
CA HIS A 47 5.35 -3.41 0.37
C HIS A 47 6.29 -2.62 -0.53
N THR A 48 7.22 -3.32 -1.18
CA THR A 48 8.12 -2.73 -2.17
C THR A 48 7.77 -3.30 -3.54
N THR A 49 7.56 -2.43 -4.52
CA THR A 49 7.27 -2.85 -5.89
C THR A 49 8.57 -3.14 -6.65
N ALA A 50 8.46 -3.74 -7.84
CA ALA A 50 9.60 -3.96 -8.72
C ALA A 50 10.20 -2.64 -9.26
N ASP A 51 9.45 -1.54 -9.18
CA ASP A 51 9.89 -0.18 -9.55
C ASP A 51 10.56 0.54 -8.36
N GLU A 52 10.91 -0.21 -7.30
CA GLU A 52 11.53 0.29 -6.06
C GLU A 52 10.66 1.27 -5.25
N GLU A 53 9.36 1.37 -5.55
CA GLU A 53 8.43 2.19 -4.77
C GLU A 53 8.11 1.53 -3.42
N LEU A 54 8.18 2.32 -2.35
CA LEU A 54 7.80 1.89 -1.00
C LEU A 54 6.35 2.26 -0.69
N TYR A 55 5.62 1.29 -0.14
CA TYR A 55 4.29 1.48 0.41
C TYR A 55 4.28 1.06 1.87
N PHE A 56 3.65 1.88 2.70
CA PHE A 56 3.58 1.74 4.15
C PHE A 56 2.13 1.78 4.62
N GLY A 57 1.81 1.00 5.63
CA GLY A 57 0.50 1.03 6.25
C GLY A 57 0.50 0.48 7.67
N GLU A 58 -0.51 0.83 8.45
CA GLU A 58 -0.74 0.28 9.77
C GLU A 58 -2.19 -0.17 9.92
N THR A 59 -2.40 -1.29 10.61
CA THR A 59 -3.74 -1.81 10.93
C THR A 59 -3.77 -2.41 12.32
N PRO A 60 -4.83 -2.21 13.12
CA PRO A 60 -4.99 -2.86 14.41
C PRO A 60 -5.41 -4.34 14.29
N LYS A 61 -5.63 -4.83 13.06
CA LYS A 61 -6.06 -6.21 12.81
C LYS A 61 -4.86 -7.17 12.83
N SER A 62 -5.10 -8.41 13.26
CA SER A 62 -4.12 -9.47 13.09
C SER A 62 -4.07 -9.95 11.64
N ASN A 63 -2.88 -10.40 11.22
CA ASN A 63 -2.64 -10.87 9.86
C ASN A 63 -3.58 -12.02 9.44
N PHE A 64 -4.04 -12.85 10.38
CA PHE A 64 -4.93 -13.99 10.10
C PHE A 64 -6.38 -13.61 9.77
N ASP A 65 -6.84 -12.43 10.21
CA ASP A 65 -8.20 -11.93 9.98
C ASP A 65 -8.26 -10.97 8.77
N THR A 66 -7.09 -10.64 8.21
CA THR A 66 -6.96 -9.57 7.22
C THR A 66 -6.94 -10.13 5.80
N SER A 67 -7.83 -9.60 4.95
CA SER A 67 -7.90 -9.97 3.52
C SER A 67 -6.90 -9.16 2.70
N ILE A 68 -6.52 -9.67 1.51
CA ILE A 68 -5.65 -8.94 0.56
C ILE A 68 -6.19 -7.54 0.23
N SER A 69 -7.51 -7.39 0.09
CA SER A 69 -8.14 -6.09 -0.14
C SER A 69 -7.89 -5.11 1.02
N ASP A 70 -7.95 -5.59 2.26
CA ASP A 70 -7.72 -4.77 3.47
C ASP A 70 -6.25 -4.31 3.54
N PHE A 71 -5.30 -5.19 3.20
CA PHE A 71 -3.89 -4.80 3.07
C PHE A 71 -3.69 -3.72 2.00
N ASN A 72 -4.32 -3.86 0.83
CA ASN A 72 -4.23 -2.85 -0.23
C ASN A 72 -4.84 -1.50 0.19
N GLN A 73 -5.92 -1.52 0.98
CA GLN A 73 -6.51 -0.30 1.52
C GLN A 73 -5.58 0.38 2.52
N ALA A 74 -4.98 -0.40 3.42
CA ALA A 74 -4.09 0.11 4.47
C ALA A 74 -2.74 0.63 3.95
N LEU A 75 -2.26 0.15 2.80
CA LEU A 75 -0.95 0.51 2.24
C LEU A 75 -0.99 1.81 1.44
N GLU A 76 -0.33 2.86 1.89
CA GLU A 76 -0.18 4.14 1.19
C GLU A 76 1.23 4.29 0.60
N ARG A 77 1.35 4.96 -0.55
CA ARG A 77 2.65 5.19 -1.18
C ARG A 77 3.44 6.17 -0.32
N VAL A 78 4.66 5.80 0.03
CA VAL A 78 5.61 6.70 0.69
C VAL A 78 6.39 7.42 -0.41
N PRO A 79 6.41 8.76 -0.44
CA PRO A 79 7.23 9.51 -1.39
C PRO A 79 8.71 9.35 -1.06
N ASP A 80 9.56 9.35 -2.10
CA ASP A 80 11.01 9.17 -1.96
C ASP A 80 11.64 10.23 -1.05
N GLU A 81 11.09 11.44 -1.02
CA GLU A 81 11.54 12.55 -0.16
C GLU A 81 11.39 12.25 1.34
N ASP A 82 10.43 11.41 1.73
CA ASP A 82 10.24 10.99 3.12
C ASP A 82 11.23 9.87 3.50
N VAL A 83 11.56 9.00 2.53
CA VAL A 83 12.53 7.93 2.71
C VAL A 83 13.94 8.50 2.71
N TRP A 84 14.33 9.20 1.65
CA TRP A 84 15.64 9.84 1.43
C TRP A 84 15.51 11.37 1.38
N PRO A 85 15.34 12.02 2.55
CA PRO A 85 15.28 13.47 2.60
C PRO A 85 16.65 14.05 2.20
N GLU A 86 16.65 15.14 1.40
CA GLU A 86 17.88 15.84 0.98
C GLU A 86 18.69 16.33 2.18
N ILE A 87 18.01 16.66 3.28
CA ILE A 87 18.60 17.06 4.55
C ILE A 87 18.10 16.08 5.60
N PRO A 88 18.99 15.37 6.33
CA PRO A 88 18.57 14.49 7.41
C PRO A 88 17.71 15.27 8.42
N PRO A 89 16.59 14.70 8.91
CA PRO A 89 15.81 15.35 9.95
C PRO A 89 16.70 15.60 11.16
N GLU A 90 16.57 16.78 11.78
CA GLU A 90 17.29 17.07 13.03
C GLU A 90 16.87 16.03 14.09
N MET A 91 17.86 15.35 14.68
CA MET A 91 17.67 14.30 15.69
C MET A 91 17.21 14.84 17.04
#